data_AF-A0A954IVF7-F1
#
_entry.id   AF-A0A954IVF7-F1
#
_cell.length_a   1.000
_cell.length_b   1.000
_cell.length_c   1.000
_cell.angle_alpha   90.00
_cell.angle_beta   90.00
_cell.angle_gamma   90.00
#
_symmetry.space_group_name_H-M   'P 1'
#
loop_
_entity.id
_entity.type
_entity.pdbx_description
1 polymer ?
#
loop_
_entity_poly.entity_id
_entity_poly.type
_entity_poly.pdbx_seq_one_letter_code
_entity_poly.pdbx_strand_id
1 'polypeptide(L)'
;MARQNYDPSTIEPRWQAFWDEHQTFRTPGPGDRDFDPNKPKYYVLDMFPYPSGSGLHVGHPEGYTATDILARWKRMQGYNVLHPMGWDAFGLPAEQHAIKTGTHPREETAKNIARFKSQLKSFFFNYASTPEINTTDPGYYK
;
A
#
# COMPACT_ATOMS: atom_id res chain seq x y z
N MET A 1 -22.77 9.94 -32.90
CA MET A 1 -22.28 10.38 -31.57
C MET A 1 -20.77 10.24 -31.58
N ALA A 2 -20.02 11.29 -31.25
CA ALA A 2 -18.56 11.19 -31.14
C ALA A 2 -18.22 10.24 -29.99
N ARG A 3 -17.41 9.22 -30.27
CA ARG A 3 -16.95 8.26 -29.27
C ARG A 3 -16.00 9.02 -28.33
N GLN A 4 -16.40 9.19 -27.07
CA GLN A 4 -15.47 9.68 -26.05
C GLN A 4 -14.32 8.67 -25.94
N ASN A 5 -13.10 9.13 -26.15
CA ASN A 5 -11.90 8.30 -25.98
C ASN A 5 -11.66 8.08 -24.48
N TYR A 6 -11.18 6.88 -24.13
CA TYR A 6 -10.75 6.59 -22.76
C TYR A 6 -9.53 7.44 -22.40
N ASP A 7 -9.63 8.19 -21.30
CA ASP A 7 -8.54 9.01 -20.75
C ASP A 7 -8.29 8.61 -19.29
N PRO A 8 -7.25 7.79 -19.01
CA PRO A 8 -6.90 7.40 -17.65
C PRO A 8 -6.64 8.61 -16.75
N SER A 9 -6.02 9.68 -17.28
CA SER A 9 -5.60 10.84 -16.48
C SER A 9 -6.78 11.58 -15.83
N THR A 10 -7.99 11.40 -16.34
CA THR A 10 -9.22 11.95 -15.75
C THR A 10 -9.98 10.95 -14.88
N ILE A 11 -9.94 9.66 -15.25
CA ILE A 11 -10.72 8.59 -14.61
C ILE A 11 -10.04 8.12 -13.33
N GLU A 12 -8.72 7.95 -13.37
CA GLU A 12 -7.92 7.40 -12.30
C GLU A 12 -7.93 8.26 -11.02
N PRO A 13 -7.61 9.58 -11.07
CA PRO A 13 -7.65 10.43 -9.87
C PRO A 13 -9.04 10.48 -9.24
N ARG A 14 -10.10 10.43 -10.07
CA ARG A 14 -11.49 10.42 -9.60
C ARG A 14 -11.77 9.20 -8.73
N TRP A 15 -11.35 8.01 -9.16
CA TRP A 15 -11.58 6.77 -8.41
C TRP A 15 -10.68 6.65 -7.18
N GLN A 16 -9.42 7.10 -7.25
CA GLN A 16 -8.57 7.22 -6.06
C GLN A 16 -9.22 8.09 -4.98
N ALA A 17 -9.66 9.30 -5.37
CA ALA A 17 -10.31 10.23 -4.46
C ALA A 17 -11.58 9.61 -3.85
N PHE A 18 -12.41 8.96 -4.66
CA PHE A 18 -13.60 8.26 -4.19
C PHE A 18 -13.25 7.17 -3.17
N TRP A 19 -12.28 6.30 -3.47
CA TRP A 19 -11.91 5.20 -2.58
C TRP A 19 -11.29 5.68 -1.27
N ASP A 20 -10.49 6.74 -1.31
CA ASP A 20 -9.91 7.39 -0.13
C ASP A 20 -11.00 8.02 0.75
N GLU A 21 -11.90 8.82 0.15
CA GLU A 21 -12.99 9.49 0.85
C GLU A 21 -13.92 8.48 1.54
N HIS A 22 -14.25 7.39 0.84
CA HIS A 22 -15.18 6.37 1.33
C HIS A 22 -14.48 5.27 2.14
N GLN A 23 -13.16 5.35 2.34
CA GLN A 23 -12.37 4.32 3.03
C GLN A 23 -12.66 2.92 2.47
N THR A 24 -12.79 2.80 1.14
CA THR A 24 -13.37 1.60 0.46
C THR A 24 -12.63 0.30 0.79
N PHE A 25 -11.33 0.39 1.09
CA PHE A 25 -10.49 -0.77 1.37
C PHE A 25 -10.16 -0.94 2.86
N ARG A 26 -10.68 -0.08 3.74
CA ARG A 26 -10.56 -0.25 5.19
C ARG A 26 -11.07 -1.64 5.58
N THR A 27 -10.30 -2.31 6.42
CA THR A 27 -10.68 -3.58 7.03
C THR A 27 -11.27 -3.28 8.40
N PRO A 28 -12.57 -3.47 8.64
CA PRO A 28 -13.13 -3.28 9.96
C PRO A 28 -12.57 -4.32 10.93
N GLY A 29 -12.19 -3.88 12.13
CA GLY A 29 -11.71 -4.72 13.21
C GLY A 29 -12.79 -5.01 14.26
N PRO A 30 -12.55 -5.93 15.20
CA PRO A 30 -13.43 -6.14 16.35
C PRO A 30 -13.68 -4.83 17.10
N GLY A 31 -14.95 -4.48 17.30
CA GLY A 31 -15.36 -3.24 17.98
C GLY A 31 -15.76 -2.10 17.04
N ASP A 32 -15.44 -2.21 15.74
CA ASP A 32 -15.91 -1.26 14.74
C ASP A 32 -17.40 -1.44 14.46
N ARG A 33 -18.12 -0.33 14.21
CA ARG A 33 -19.58 -0.34 13.94
C ARG A 33 -19.96 -1.16 12.71
N ASP A 34 -19.07 -1.25 11.73
CA ASP A 34 -19.25 -1.93 10.45
C ASP A 34 -18.59 -3.32 10.41
N PHE A 35 -18.08 -3.81 11.54
CA PHE A 35 -17.54 -5.16 11.64
C PHE A 35 -18.63 -6.22 11.76
N ASP A 36 -18.68 -7.14 10.81
CA ASP A 36 -19.53 -8.33 10.87
C ASP A 36 -18.68 -9.57 11.18
N PRO A 37 -18.80 -10.18 12.37
CA PRO A 37 -18.02 -11.36 12.75
C PRO A 37 -18.43 -12.63 11.98
N ASN A 38 -19.60 -12.64 11.31
CA ASN A 38 -20.08 -13.80 10.56
C ASN A 38 -19.48 -13.89 9.15
N LYS A 39 -18.91 -12.79 8.63
CA LYS A 39 -18.24 -12.80 7.34
C LYS A 39 -16.93 -13.60 7.42
N PRO A 40 -16.63 -14.45 6.43
CA PRO A 40 -15.37 -15.18 6.41
C PRO A 40 -14.19 -14.22 6.28
N LYS A 41 -13.10 -14.51 6.99
CA LYS A 41 -11.88 -13.69 6.99
C LYS A 41 -10.95 -14.13 5.87
N TYR A 42 -10.23 -13.17 5.28
CA TYR A 42 -9.18 -13.47 4.32
C TYR A 42 -8.00 -12.50 4.51
N TYR A 43 -6.79 -13.05 4.63
CA TYR A 43 -5.58 -12.24 4.76
C TYR A 43 -4.75 -12.41 3.48
N VAL A 44 -4.62 -11.33 2.72
CA VAL A 44 -3.72 -11.23 1.58
C VAL A 44 -2.50 -10.45 2.01
N LEU A 45 -1.30 -10.91 1.67
CA LEU A 45 -0.06 -10.27 2.10
C LEU A 45 0.93 -10.20 0.94
N ASP A 46 1.41 -8.99 0.71
CA ASP A 46 2.59 -8.72 -0.09
C ASP A 46 3.84 -8.72 0.80
N MET A 47 4.97 -9.14 0.24
CA MET A 47 6.26 -8.79 0.84
C MET A 47 6.46 -7.28 0.68
N PHE A 48 6.23 -6.56 1.78
CA PHE A 48 6.45 -5.13 1.92
C PHE A 48 7.87 -4.70 1.52
N PRO A 49 8.04 -3.58 0.80
CA PRO A 49 9.29 -3.24 0.14
C PRO A 49 10.32 -2.63 1.08
N TYR A 50 11.59 -2.76 0.68
CA TYR A 50 12.70 -2.00 1.25
C TYR A 50 12.74 -0.58 0.64
N PRO A 51 12.72 0.51 1.45
CA PRO A 51 12.85 1.88 0.95
C PRO A 51 14.32 2.26 0.67
N SER A 52 15.04 1.38 -0.03
CA SER A 52 16.50 1.42 -0.24
C SER A 52 16.92 1.93 -1.63
N GLY A 53 15.96 2.40 -2.42
CA GLY A 53 16.19 2.97 -3.75
C GLY A 53 15.42 4.25 -3.94
N SER A 54 15.59 4.88 -5.10
CA SER A 54 14.88 6.12 -5.42
C SER A 54 13.37 5.90 -5.65
N GLY A 55 12.89 4.66 -5.78
CA GLY A 55 11.48 4.34 -6.00
C GLY A 55 11.28 2.86 -6.35
N LEU A 56 10.03 2.47 -6.58
CA LEU A 56 9.66 1.18 -7.14
C LEU A 56 10.20 1.01 -8.56
N HIS A 57 10.78 -0.14 -8.87
CA HIS A 57 10.91 -0.67 -10.23
C HIS A 57 9.67 -1.48 -10.65
N VAL A 58 9.51 -1.74 -11.95
CA VAL A 58 8.35 -2.45 -12.54
C VAL A 58 8.15 -3.89 -12.06
N GLY A 59 9.18 -4.53 -11.48
CA GLY A 59 9.03 -5.83 -10.82
C GLY A 59 8.22 -5.82 -9.51
N HIS A 60 8.19 -4.71 -8.76
CA HIS A 60 7.39 -4.65 -7.52
C HIS A 60 5.88 -4.83 -7.78
N PRO A 61 5.26 -4.09 -8.72
CA PRO A 61 3.83 -4.21 -8.97
C PRO A 61 3.42 -5.56 -9.56
N GLU A 62 4.34 -6.43 -10.01
CA GLU A 62 3.99 -7.75 -10.54
C GLU A 62 3.27 -8.60 -9.47
N GLY A 63 3.93 -8.82 -8.33
CA GLY A 63 3.35 -9.54 -7.20
C GLY A 63 2.17 -8.80 -6.60
N TYR A 64 2.30 -7.49 -6.42
CA TYR A 64 1.29 -6.64 -5.77
C TYR A 64 -0.02 -6.57 -6.59
N THR A 65 0.07 -6.67 -7.92
CA THR A 65 -1.13 -6.73 -8.77
C THR A 65 -1.84 -8.07 -8.62
N ALA A 66 -1.10 -9.18 -8.51
CA ALA A 66 -1.71 -10.50 -8.32
C ALA A 66 -2.48 -10.58 -6.99
N THR A 67 -1.90 -10.06 -5.91
CA THR A 67 -2.53 -9.99 -4.59
C THR A 67 -3.68 -8.98 -4.54
N ASP A 68 -3.57 -7.82 -5.21
CA ASP A 68 -4.68 -6.86 -5.34
C ASP A 68 -5.90 -7.48 -6.04
N ILE A 69 -5.69 -8.21 -7.15
CA ILE A 69 -6.76 -8.95 -7.84
C ILE A 69 -7.44 -9.94 -6.88
N LEU A 70 -6.66 -10.73 -6.15
CA LEU A 70 -7.17 -11.70 -5.19
C LEU A 70 -7.97 -11.02 -4.07
N ALA A 71 -7.45 -9.93 -3.52
CA ALA A 71 -8.09 -9.15 -2.47
C ALA A 71 -9.42 -8.55 -2.94
N ARG A 72 -9.47 -7.96 -4.15
CA ARG A 72 -10.71 -7.43 -4.74
C ARG A 72 -11.75 -8.53 -4.96
N TRP A 73 -11.33 -9.64 -5.55
CA TRP A 73 -12.18 -10.79 -5.77
C TRP A 73 -12.79 -11.31 -4.45
N LYS A 74 -11.99 -11.43 -3.39
CA LYS A 74 -12.48 -11.86 -2.07
C LYS A 74 -13.44 -10.86 -1.42
N ARG A 75 -13.20 -9.55 -1.54
CA ARG A 75 -14.16 -8.53 -1.08
C ARG A 75 -15.49 -8.65 -1.81
N MET A 76 -15.47 -8.86 -3.12
CA MET A 76 -16.69 -9.08 -3.93
C MET A 76 -17.44 -10.36 -3.56
N GLN A 77 -16.75 -11.36 -3.00
CA GLN A 77 -17.36 -12.58 -2.45
C GLN A 77 -17.88 -12.40 -1.01
N GLY A 78 -17.81 -11.19 -0.43
CA GLY A 78 -18.33 -10.89 0.91
C GLY A 78 -17.37 -11.21 2.06
N TYR A 79 -16.08 -11.44 1.79
CA TYR A 79 -15.08 -11.66 2.84
C TYR A 79 -14.67 -10.36 3.56
N ASN A 80 -14.34 -10.48 4.84
CA ASN A 80 -13.55 -9.48 5.56
C ASN A 80 -12.08 -9.65 5.15
N VAL A 81 -11.63 -8.82 4.21
CA VAL A 81 -10.28 -8.91 3.65
C VAL A 81 -9.34 -7.93 4.34
N LEU A 82 -8.26 -8.44 4.92
CA LEU A 82 -7.09 -7.66 5.31
C LEU A 82 -6.03 -7.75 4.20
N HIS A 83 -5.64 -6.61 3.64
CA HIS A 83 -4.55 -6.49 2.69
C HIS A 83 -3.68 -5.28 3.08
N PRO A 84 -2.67 -5.46 3.93
CA PRO A 84 -1.88 -4.37 4.48
C PRO A 84 -0.63 -4.09 3.64
N MET A 85 -0.01 -2.94 3.90
CA MET A 85 1.31 -2.60 3.39
C MET A 85 2.14 -1.90 4.47
N GLY A 86 3.46 -1.89 4.31
CA GLY A 86 4.39 -1.23 5.21
C GLY A 86 5.75 -1.03 4.58
N TRP A 87 6.76 -0.81 5.43
CA TRP A 87 8.14 -0.53 5.04
C TRP A 87 9.11 -1.38 5.85
N ASP A 88 9.87 -2.22 5.15
CA ASP A 88 11.01 -2.91 5.75
C ASP A 88 12.25 -2.01 5.68
N ALA A 89 12.38 -1.14 6.67
CA ALA A 89 13.19 0.07 6.59
C ALA A 89 14.51 0.01 7.38
N PHE A 90 14.77 -1.08 8.10
CA PHE A 90 16.06 -1.33 8.77
C PHE A 90 17.07 -2.00 7.83
N GLY A 91 18.33 -2.05 8.30
CA GLY A 91 19.36 -2.91 7.73
C GLY A 91 20.20 -2.28 6.61
N LEU A 92 21.13 -3.10 6.11
CA LEU A 92 22.15 -2.70 5.14
C LEU A 92 21.60 -2.03 3.87
N PRO A 93 20.46 -2.43 3.29
CA PRO A 93 19.97 -1.78 2.07
C PRO A 93 19.70 -0.29 2.25
N ALA A 94 19.07 0.12 3.35
CA ALA A 94 18.78 1.52 3.65
C ALA A 94 20.07 2.30 4.00
N GLU A 95 20.95 1.71 4.80
CA GLU A 95 22.23 2.32 5.19
C GLU A 95 23.17 2.53 3.99
N GLN A 96 23.29 1.53 3.12
CA GLN A 96 24.14 1.61 1.93
C GLN A 96 23.62 2.65 0.93
N HIS A 97 22.30 2.84 0.84
CA HIS A 97 21.73 3.90 0.01
C HIS A 97 22.07 5.28 0.57
N ALA A 98 21.89 5.45 1.88
CA ALA A 98 22.20 6.69 2.60
C ALA A 98 23.70 7.07 2.48
N ILE A 99 24.61 6.10 2.58
CA ILE A 99 26.05 6.30 2.35
C ILE A 99 26.32 6.80 0.92
N LYS A 100 25.67 6.21 -0.09
CA LYS A 100 25.83 6.63 -1.50
C LYS A 100 25.31 8.04 -1.76
N THR A 101 24.25 8.46 -1.09
CA THR A 101 23.66 9.80 -1.24
C THR A 101 24.27 10.85 -0.31
N GLY A 102 25.13 10.44 0.63
CA GLY A 102 25.76 11.33 1.61
C GLY A 102 24.77 11.92 2.61
N THR A 103 23.63 11.25 2.84
CA THR A 103 22.52 11.73 3.69
C THR A 103 22.36 10.81 4.91
N HIS A 104 21.86 11.32 6.03
CA HIS A 104 21.63 10.48 7.22
C HIS A 104 20.54 9.41 6.93
N PRO A 105 20.72 8.13 7.32
CA PRO A 105 19.78 7.05 6.95
C PRO A 105 18.33 7.32 7.32
N ARG A 106 18.08 7.94 8.48
CA ARG A 106 16.72 8.32 8.91
C ARG A 106 16.02 9.25 7.90
N GLU A 107 16.73 10.27 7.40
CA GLU A 107 16.15 11.26 6.49
C GLU A 107 15.92 10.65 5.11
N GLU A 108 16.89 9.89 4.63
CA GLU A 108 16.82 9.22 3.33
C GLU A 108 15.70 8.17 3.30
N THR A 109 15.60 7.33 4.34
CA THR A 109 14.53 6.34 4.49
C THR A 109 13.15 7.00 4.49
N ALA A 110 12.97 8.10 5.24
CA ALA A 110 11.69 8.81 5.28
C ALA A 110 11.30 9.39 3.91
N LYS A 111 12.26 9.97 3.20
CA LYS A 111 12.07 10.48 1.84
C LYS A 111 11.72 9.37 0.85
N ASN A 112 12.40 8.23 0.92
CA ASN A 112 12.12 7.08 0.06
C ASN A 112 10.75 6.47 0.36
N ILE A 113 10.38 6.31 1.63
CA ILE A 113 9.04 5.89 2.03
C ILE A 113 7.96 6.78 1.41
N ALA A 114 8.09 8.11 1.52
CA ALA A 114 7.13 9.04 0.94
C ALA A 114 6.99 8.88 -0.59
N ARG A 115 8.11 8.61 -1.29
CA ARG A 115 8.11 8.36 -2.73
C ARG A 115 7.51 7.00 -3.09
N PHE A 116 7.84 5.93 -2.36
CA PHE A 116 7.25 4.62 -2.61
C PHE A 116 5.74 4.67 -2.36
N LYS A 117 5.30 5.35 -1.30
CA LYS A 117 3.88 5.53 -0.99
C LYS A 117 3.12 6.22 -2.12
N SER A 118 3.69 7.29 -2.69
CA SER A 118 3.04 7.98 -3.82
C SER A 118 2.99 7.11 -5.08
N GLN A 119 4.03 6.31 -5.33
CA GLN A 119 4.03 5.35 -6.44
C GLN A 119 3.04 4.21 -6.23
N LEU A 120 3.00 3.58 -5.05
CA LEU A 120 2.00 2.54 -4.73
C LEU A 120 0.57 3.08 -4.89
N LYS A 121 0.31 4.32 -4.46
CA LYS A 121 -0.99 4.97 -4.67
C LYS A 121 -1.34 5.08 -6.15
N SER A 122 -0.36 5.44 -6.99
CA SER A 122 -0.55 5.50 -8.46
C SER A 122 -0.83 4.16 -9.13
N PHE A 123 -0.60 3.02 -8.45
CA PHE A 123 -0.98 1.69 -8.93
C PHE A 123 -2.38 1.24 -8.47
N PHE A 124 -3.10 2.06 -7.70
CA PHE A 124 -4.48 1.77 -7.27
C PHE A 124 -4.64 0.51 -6.40
N PHE A 125 -3.58 0.07 -5.73
CA PHE A 125 -3.63 -1.11 -4.87
C PHE A 125 -4.58 -0.90 -3.68
N ASN A 126 -5.35 -1.95 -3.36
CA ASN A 126 -6.43 -1.93 -2.38
C ASN A 126 -5.96 -2.18 -0.94
N TYR A 127 -4.87 -1.52 -0.55
CA TYR A 127 -4.35 -1.65 0.81
C TYR A 127 -5.32 -1.08 1.84
N ALA A 128 -5.45 -1.79 2.96
CA ALA A 128 -6.28 -1.37 4.07
C ALA A 128 -5.74 -0.08 4.69
N SER A 129 -6.64 0.84 5.04
CA SER A 129 -6.32 2.12 5.71
C SER A 129 -5.73 1.99 7.13
N THR A 130 -5.42 0.76 7.56
CA THR A 130 -4.87 0.44 8.89
C THR A 130 -3.39 0.79 8.95
N PRO A 131 -2.82 1.03 10.14
CA PRO A 131 -1.52 1.68 10.28
C PRO A 131 -0.48 1.02 9.41
N GLU A 132 0.04 1.81 8.49
CA GLU A 132 1.21 1.50 7.71
C GLU A 132 2.36 1.23 8.70
N ILE A 133 2.92 0.04 8.65
CA ILE A 133 3.98 -0.37 9.56
C ILE A 133 5.31 0.12 8.99
N ASN A 134 6.17 0.68 9.85
CA ASN A 134 7.55 0.98 9.51
C ASN A 134 8.45 0.30 10.53
N THR A 135 9.35 -0.59 10.07
CA THR A 135 10.19 -1.36 11.00
C THR A 135 11.14 -0.50 11.83
N THR A 136 11.42 0.74 11.41
CA THR A 136 12.26 1.70 12.14
C THR A 136 11.51 2.55 13.18
N ASP A 137 10.18 2.46 13.25
CA ASP A 137 9.37 3.18 14.24
C ASP A 137 9.58 2.57 15.64
N PRO A 138 9.91 3.36 16.69
CA PRO A 138 9.95 2.88 18.07
C PRO A 138 8.68 2.17 18.55
N GLY A 139 7.50 2.51 18.03
CA GLY A 139 6.27 1.80 18.34
C GLY A 139 6.17 0.40 17.71
N TYR A 140 7.02 0.09 16.73
CA TYR A 140 7.10 -1.23 16.11
C TYR A 140 8.18 -2.13 16.75
N TYR A 141 9.38 -1.60 17.00
CA TYR A 141 10.52 -2.44 17.43
C TYR A 141 10.68 -2.60 18.94
N LYS A 142 9.93 -1.85 19.76
CA LYS A 142 9.97 -1.95 21.24
C LYS A 142 8.80 -2.76 21.76
#